data_AF-A0A506XX72-F1
#
_entry.id   AF-A0A506XX72-F1
#
_cell.length_a   1.000
_cell.length_b   1.000
_cell.length_c   1.000
_cell.angle_alpha   90.00
_cell.angle_beta   90.00
_cell.angle_gamma   90.00
#
_symmetry.space_group_name_H-M   'P 1'
#
loop_
_entity.id
_entity.type
_entity.pdbx_description
1 polymer ?
#
loop_
_entity_poly.entity_id
_entity_poly.type
_entity_poly.pdbx_seq_one_letter_code
_entity_poly.pdbx_strand_id
1 'polypeptide(L)'
;MSPDDTHADTYEAGLQLRREVLGHAHVERSLGQVTDFSRPIQELVTEYCWGAVWTREGLPRQTRSLINLAMLTALNRTHELGVHVRGAINNGVSVQEIQEVLMQTAIYVGVPAALESFRVAERVIEEMGAMTPADAPADAATEPAASNG
;
A
#
# COMPACT_ATOMS: atom_id res chain seq x y z
N MET A 1 1.01 19.62 28.99
CA MET A 1 1.24 18.41 28.20
C MET A 1 2.39 17.66 28.83
N SER A 2 2.09 16.54 29.45
CA SER A 2 3.09 15.56 29.92
C SER A 2 3.68 14.82 28.71
N PRO A 3 4.90 14.27 28.81
CA PRO A 3 5.42 13.33 27.80
C PRO A 3 4.42 12.20 27.50
N ASP A 4 3.74 11.69 28.54
CA ASP A 4 2.74 10.62 28.41
C ASP A 4 1.51 11.06 27.59
N ASP A 5 1.09 12.32 27.69
CA ASP A 5 -0.01 12.87 26.86
C ASP A 5 0.40 12.88 25.38
N THR A 6 1.69 13.12 25.10
CA THR A 6 2.20 13.20 23.72
C THR A 6 2.28 11.82 23.06
N HIS A 7 2.60 10.77 23.82
CA HIS A 7 2.60 9.39 23.32
C HIS A 7 1.18 8.92 22.98
N ALA A 8 0.22 9.12 23.88
CA ALA A 8 -1.17 8.74 23.65
C ALA A 8 -1.77 9.45 22.44
N ASP A 9 -1.58 10.77 22.32
CA ASP A 9 -2.08 11.57 21.19
C ASP A 9 -1.48 11.11 19.85
N THR A 10 -0.16 10.84 19.84
CA THR A 10 0.54 10.38 18.62
C THR A 10 0.10 8.98 18.23
N TYR A 11 -0.10 8.09 19.20
CA TYR A 11 -0.60 6.74 18.96
C TYR A 11 -2.01 6.78 18.38
N GLU A 12 -2.93 7.57 18.96
CA GLU A 12 -4.31 7.65 18.51
C GLU A 12 -4.41 8.21 17.08
N ALA A 13 -3.70 9.32 16.80
CA ALA A 13 -3.61 9.89 15.47
C ALA A 13 -3.00 8.90 14.46
N GLY A 14 -1.94 8.20 14.87
CA GLY A 14 -1.30 7.16 14.06
C GLY A 14 -2.22 5.99 13.76
N LEU A 15 -2.99 5.54 14.74
CA LEU A 15 -3.93 4.45 14.58
C LEU A 15 -5.08 4.82 13.64
N GLN A 16 -5.61 6.04 13.77
CA GLN A 16 -6.60 6.55 12.83
C GLN A 16 -6.05 6.57 11.40
N LEU A 17 -4.87 7.17 11.20
CA LEU A 17 -4.26 7.27 9.87
C LEU A 17 -3.94 5.89 9.28
N ARG A 18 -3.42 4.96 10.10
CA ARG A 18 -3.12 3.59 9.69
C ARG A 18 -4.37 2.89 9.16
N ARG A 19 -5.55 3.11 9.77
CA ARG A 19 -6.84 2.56 9.29
C ARG A 19 -7.30 3.20 7.99
N GLU A 20 -7.14 4.51 7.83
CA GLU A 20 -7.47 5.22 6.59
C GLU A 20 -6.62 4.70 5.43
N VAL A 21 -5.32 4.51 5.66
CA VAL A 21 -4.40 4.05 4.61
C VAL A 21 -4.55 2.55 4.38
N LEU A 22 -4.34 1.71 5.38
CA LEU A 22 -4.28 0.24 5.17
C LEU A 22 -5.65 -0.44 5.15
N GLY A 23 -6.72 0.28 5.47
CA GLY A 23 -8.07 -0.24 5.57
C GLY A 23 -8.38 -0.81 6.96
N HIS A 24 -9.56 -0.48 7.47
CA HIS A 24 -9.99 -0.83 8.83
C HIS A 24 -9.91 -2.34 9.10
N ALA A 25 -10.44 -3.18 8.22
CA ALA A 25 -10.46 -4.63 8.41
C ALA A 25 -9.05 -5.25 8.49
N HIS A 26 -8.08 -4.70 7.75
CA HIS A 26 -6.69 -5.15 7.81
C HIS A 26 -6.05 -4.78 9.15
N VAL A 27 -6.23 -3.54 9.60
CA VAL A 27 -5.65 -3.06 10.87
C VAL A 27 -6.24 -3.81 12.06
N GLU A 28 -7.56 -4.00 12.11
CA GLU A 28 -8.18 -4.75 13.22
C GLU A 28 -7.73 -6.21 13.26
N ARG A 29 -7.55 -6.86 12.11
CA ARG A 29 -6.96 -8.21 12.06
C ARG A 29 -5.54 -8.22 12.59
N SER A 30 -4.72 -7.24 12.20
CA SER A 30 -3.34 -7.11 12.67
C SER A 30 -3.27 -6.89 14.18
N LEU A 31 -4.11 -6.01 14.73
CA LEU A 31 -4.18 -5.72 16.16
C LEU A 31 -4.72 -6.91 16.97
N GLY A 32 -5.71 -7.64 16.45
CA GLY A 32 -6.26 -8.84 17.08
C GLY A 32 -5.28 -10.02 17.16
N GLN A 33 -4.20 -10.00 16.40
CA GLN A 33 -3.13 -11.01 16.40
C GLN A 33 -1.91 -10.58 17.24
N VAL A 34 -1.96 -9.42 17.89
CA VAL A 34 -0.85 -8.90 18.70
C VAL A 34 -0.72 -9.71 19.98
N THR A 35 0.49 -10.20 20.22
CA THR A 35 0.88 -10.89 21.45
C THR A 35 1.70 -9.93 22.31
N ASP A 36 1.94 -10.28 23.57
CA ASP A 36 2.80 -9.46 24.44
C ASP A 36 4.23 -9.32 23.88
N PHE A 37 4.69 -10.31 23.12
CA PHE A 37 5.97 -10.24 22.41
C PHE A 37 5.95 -9.21 21.26
N SER A 38 4.87 -9.16 20.47
CA SER A 38 4.79 -8.27 19.30
C SER A 38 4.17 -6.90 19.60
N ARG A 39 3.61 -6.68 20.80
CA ARG A 39 2.99 -5.42 21.20
C ARG A 39 3.94 -4.22 21.11
N PRO A 40 5.17 -4.24 21.66
CA PRO A 40 6.02 -3.04 21.66
C PRO A 40 6.38 -2.57 20.25
N ILE A 41 6.58 -3.50 19.30
CA ILE A 41 6.88 -3.12 17.91
C ILE A 41 5.64 -2.58 17.19
N GLN A 42 4.44 -3.07 17.50
CA GLN A 42 3.20 -2.55 16.93
C GLN A 42 2.87 -1.15 17.44
N GLU A 43 3.13 -0.88 18.71
CA GLU A 43 3.01 0.45 19.31
C GLU A 43 4.01 1.42 18.67
N LEU A 44 5.29 1.03 18.60
CA LEU A 44 6.33 1.83 17.95
C LEU A 44 5.98 2.18 16.50
N VAL A 45 5.54 1.20 15.70
CA VAL A 45 5.16 1.44 14.30
C VAL A 45 3.93 2.34 14.21
N THR A 46 2.93 2.15 15.08
CA THR A 46 1.71 2.97 15.10
C THR A 46 2.03 4.43 15.43
N GLU A 47 2.82 4.67 16.47
CA GLU A 47 3.25 6.02 16.86
C GLU A 47 4.16 6.65 15.81
N TYR A 48 5.28 6.02 15.49
CA TYR A 48 6.32 6.73 14.73
C TYR A 48 6.06 6.73 13.24
N CYS A 49 5.67 5.59 12.66
CA CYS A 49 5.39 5.55 11.23
C CYS A 49 4.13 6.39 10.96
N TRP A 50 3.02 6.01 11.57
CA TRP A 50 1.73 6.60 11.22
C TRP A 50 1.53 7.94 11.92
N GLY A 51 1.70 8.00 13.24
CA GLY A 51 1.41 9.18 14.05
C GLY A 51 2.41 10.33 13.92
N ALA A 52 3.70 10.03 13.72
CA ALA A 52 4.76 11.05 13.71
C ALA A 52 5.28 11.41 12.31
N VAL A 53 5.29 10.46 11.36
CA VAL A 53 5.86 10.69 10.01
C VAL A 53 4.78 10.89 8.96
N TRP A 54 3.78 10.01 8.90
CA TRP A 54 2.74 10.07 7.87
C TRP A 54 1.71 11.19 8.08
N THR A 55 1.53 11.65 9.32
CA THR A 55 0.71 12.84 9.64
C THR A 55 1.37 14.17 9.28
N ARG A 56 2.69 14.18 9.02
CA ARG A 56 3.42 15.42 8.74
C ARG A 56 2.93 16.07 7.46
N GLU A 57 2.82 17.38 7.52
CA GLU A 57 2.65 18.23 6.35
C GLU A 57 3.91 18.18 5.45
N GLY A 58 3.77 18.63 4.21
CA GLY A 58 4.86 18.78 3.23
C GLY A 58 4.78 17.82 2.05
N LEU A 59 4.45 16.54 2.26
CA LEU A 59 4.19 15.60 1.16
C LEU A 59 2.74 15.08 1.23
N PRO A 60 1.97 15.17 0.12
CA PRO A 60 0.67 14.52 0.01
C PRO A 60 0.77 13.01 0.25
N ARG A 61 -0.31 12.41 0.75
CA ARG A 61 -0.35 10.97 1.07
C ARG A 61 -0.11 10.10 -0.17
N GLN A 62 -0.60 10.52 -1.34
CA GLN A 62 -0.35 9.86 -2.62
C GLN A 62 1.15 9.75 -2.90
N THR A 63 1.86 10.87 -2.78
CA THR A 63 3.31 10.93 -2.99
C THR A 63 4.06 10.07 -2.00
N ARG A 64 3.65 10.07 -0.71
CA ARG A 64 4.24 9.19 0.30
C ARG A 64 4.04 7.71 -0.04
N SER A 65 2.85 7.33 -0.51
CA SER A 65 2.57 5.97 -0.95
C SER A 65 3.47 5.57 -2.12
N LEU A 66 3.60 6.39 -3.16
CA LEU A 66 4.47 6.11 -4.31
C LEU A 66 5.93 5.93 -3.91
N ILE A 67 6.47 6.81 -3.06
CA ILE A 67 7.83 6.69 -2.52
C ILE A 67 7.98 5.39 -1.72
N ASN A 68 6.99 5.05 -0.90
CA ASN A 68 7.03 3.83 -0.11
C ASN A 68 7.00 2.56 -0.98
N LEU A 69 6.22 2.54 -2.06
CA LEU A 69 6.24 1.43 -3.03
C LEU A 69 7.65 1.27 -3.64
N ALA A 70 8.27 2.37 -4.07
CA ALA A 70 9.64 2.34 -4.61
C ALA A 70 10.66 1.81 -3.58
N MET A 71 10.56 2.25 -2.31
CA MET A 71 11.43 1.76 -1.24
C MET A 71 11.22 0.28 -0.93
N LEU A 72 9.97 -0.19 -0.88
CA LEU A 72 9.65 -1.60 -0.62
C LEU A 72 10.10 -2.52 -1.75
N THR A 73 10.03 -2.04 -3.00
CA THR A 73 10.62 -2.71 -4.15
C THR A 73 12.13 -2.79 -4.02
N ALA A 74 12.82 -1.69 -3.69
CA ALA A 74 14.27 -1.69 -3.50
C ALA A 74 14.74 -2.62 -2.35
N LEU A 75 13.91 -2.80 -1.32
CA LEU A 75 14.19 -3.66 -0.16
C LEU A 75 13.77 -5.13 -0.37
N ASN A 76 13.16 -5.46 -1.52
CA ASN A 76 12.54 -6.76 -1.81
C ASN A 76 11.59 -7.23 -0.69
N ARG A 77 10.73 -6.33 -0.19
CA ARG A 77 9.72 -6.62 0.84
C ARG A 77 8.34 -6.80 0.20
N THR A 78 8.19 -7.89 -0.54
CA THR A 78 7.01 -8.17 -1.37
C THR A 78 5.70 -8.31 -0.59
N HIS A 79 5.73 -8.88 0.63
CA HIS A 79 4.55 -8.94 1.48
C HIS A 79 4.04 -7.53 1.84
N GLU A 80 4.93 -6.68 2.34
CA GLU A 80 4.63 -5.29 2.69
C GLU A 80 4.26 -4.45 1.46
N LEU A 81 4.90 -4.71 0.31
CA LEU A 81 4.53 -4.07 -0.95
C LEU A 81 3.05 -4.29 -1.25
N GLY A 82 2.56 -5.53 -1.15
CA GLY A 82 1.14 -5.82 -1.37
C GLY A 82 0.21 -5.07 -0.41
N VAL A 83 0.59 -4.96 0.86
CA VAL A 83 -0.16 -4.17 1.87
C VAL A 83 -0.21 -2.69 1.46
N HIS A 84 0.92 -2.14 1.02
CA HIS A 84 1.04 -0.73 0.65
C HIS A 84 0.50 -0.40 -0.75
N VAL A 85 0.33 -1.36 -1.66
CA VAL A 85 -0.42 -1.16 -2.91
C VAL A 85 -1.89 -0.87 -2.59
N ARG A 86 -2.51 -1.62 -1.67
CA ARG A 86 -3.88 -1.30 -1.20
C ARG A 86 -3.92 0.08 -0.57
N GLY A 87 -2.92 0.40 0.25
CA GLY A 87 -2.81 1.72 0.88
C GLY A 87 -2.59 2.87 -0.10
N ALA A 88 -1.88 2.64 -1.20
CA ALA A 88 -1.72 3.62 -2.26
C ALA A 88 -3.07 3.93 -2.92
N ILE A 89 -3.84 2.89 -3.28
CA ILE A 89 -5.17 3.04 -3.88
C ILE A 89 -6.14 3.74 -2.93
N ASN A 90 -6.15 3.38 -1.64
CA ASN A 90 -6.99 4.05 -0.63
C ASN A 90 -6.64 5.54 -0.47
N ASN A 91 -5.36 5.89 -0.66
CA ASN A 91 -4.91 7.28 -0.68
C ASN A 91 -5.23 8.01 -2.01
N GLY A 92 -5.81 7.33 -3.00
CA GLY A 92 -6.18 7.90 -4.29
C GLY A 92 -5.07 7.87 -5.34
N VAL A 93 -4.04 7.03 -5.15
CA VAL A 93 -3.06 6.75 -6.22
C VAL A 93 -3.72 5.85 -7.26
N SER A 94 -3.64 6.25 -8.53
CA SER A 94 -4.16 5.46 -9.65
C SER A 94 -3.32 4.21 -9.94
N VAL A 95 -3.94 3.20 -10.56
CA VAL A 95 -3.22 2.01 -11.07
C VAL A 95 -2.08 2.42 -12.00
N GLN A 96 -2.33 3.41 -12.87
CA GLN A 96 -1.31 3.96 -13.78
C GLN A 96 -0.12 4.56 -13.02
N GLU A 97 -0.32 5.35 -11.98
CA GLU A 97 0.79 5.91 -11.19
C GLU A 97 1.59 4.82 -10.46
N ILE A 98 0.93 3.76 -9.98
CA ILE A 98 1.59 2.59 -9.39
C ILE A 98 2.44 1.88 -10.45
N GLN A 99 1.91 1.68 -11.66
CA GLN A 99 2.66 1.11 -12.77
C GLN A 99 3.89 1.96 -13.10
N GLU A 100 3.75 3.27 -13.26
CA GLU A 100 4.86 4.18 -13.59
C GLU A 100 5.98 4.14 -12.54
N VAL A 101 5.64 4.17 -11.24
CA VAL A 101 6.68 4.11 -10.20
C VAL A 101 7.42 2.77 -10.21
N LEU A 102 6.70 1.65 -10.41
CA LEU A 102 7.32 0.33 -10.50
C LEU A 102 8.18 0.19 -11.77
N MET A 103 7.76 0.74 -12.91
CA MET A 103 8.58 0.78 -14.12
C MET A 103 9.89 1.52 -13.87
N GLN A 104 9.84 2.67 -13.20
CA GLN A 104 11.04 3.42 -12.84
C GLN A 104 11.99 2.60 -11.95
N THR A 105 11.45 1.81 -11.02
CA THR A 105 12.31 0.94 -10.18
C THR A 105 13.11 -0.08 -10.99
N ALA A 106 12.59 -0.59 -12.12
CA ALA A 106 13.31 -1.57 -12.94
C ALA A 106 14.68 -1.07 -13.41
N ILE A 107 14.80 0.25 -13.64
CA ILE A 107 16.02 0.90 -14.11
C ILE A 107 17.01 1.15 -12.97
N TYR A 108 16.52 1.56 -11.80
CA TYR A 108 17.38 2.01 -10.70
C TYR A 108 17.66 0.95 -9.64
N VAL A 109 16.75 0.00 -9.44
CA VAL A 109 16.88 -1.04 -8.40
C VAL A 109 16.99 -2.45 -9.00
N GLY A 110 16.88 -2.56 -10.32
CA GLY A 110 17.09 -3.78 -11.09
C GLY A 110 15.78 -4.47 -11.49
N VAL A 111 15.79 -4.98 -12.72
CA VAL A 111 14.64 -5.65 -13.35
C VAL A 111 14.05 -6.79 -12.50
N PRO A 112 14.82 -7.67 -11.84
CA PRO A 112 14.23 -8.77 -11.06
C PRO A 112 13.34 -8.32 -9.89
N ALA A 113 13.76 -7.28 -9.14
CA ALA A 113 13.00 -6.75 -8.02
C ALA A 113 11.72 -6.04 -8.49
N ALA A 114 11.82 -5.28 -9.59
CA ALA A 114 10.67 -4.63 -10.21
C ALA A 114 9.66 -5.66 -10.75
N LEU A 115 10.09 -6.70 -11.47
CA LEU A 115 9.20 -7.72 -12.01
C LEU A 115 8.42 -8.46 -10.91
N GLU A 116 9.08 -8.78 -9.79
CA GLU A 116 8.38 -9.38 -8.66
C GLU A 116 7.38 -8.40 -8.02
N SER A 117 7.75 -7.12 -7.93
CA SER A 117 6.87 -6.06 -7.44
C SER A 117 5.64 -5.87 -8.33
N PHE A 118 5.81 -5.96 -9.65
CA PHE A 118 4.72 -5.92 -10.63
C PHE A 118 3.72 -7.05 -10.40
N ARG A 119 4.17 -8.30 -10.30
CA ARG A 119 3.29 -9.46 -10.05
C ARG A 119 2.49 -9.30 -8.76
N VAL A 120 3.13 -8.80 -7.71
CA VAL A 120 2.46 -8.54 -6.44
C VAL A 120 1.43 -7.43 -6.57
N ALA A 121 1.77 -6.32 -7.22
CA ALA A 121 0.86 -5.20 -7.40
C ALA A 121 -0.35 -5.59 -8.24
N GLU A 122 -0.13 -6.25 -9.38
CA GLU A 122 -1.19 -6.76 -10.28
C GLU A 122 -2.18 -7.65 -9.52
N ARG A 123 -1.70 -8.69 -8.83
CA ARG A 123 -2.55 -9.56 -8.01
C ARG A 123 -3.36 -8.77 -6.99
N VAL A 124 -2.75 -7.81 -6.29
CA VAL A 124 -3.45 -7.00 -5.28
C VAL A 124 -4.51 -6.10 -5.91
N ILE A 125 -4.21 -5.48 -7.05
CA ILE A 125 -5.12 -4.61 -7.80
C ILE A 125 -6.33 -5.40 -8.30
N GLU A 126 -6.11 -6.61 -8.83
CA GLU A 126 -7.16 -7.55 -9.25
C GLU A 126 -8.05 -7.95 -8.07
N GLU A 127 -7.46 -8.37 -6.95
CA GLU A 127 -8.20 -8.72 -5.72
C GLU A 127 -9.07 -7.57 -5.20
N MET A 128 -8.63 -6.32 -5.42
CA MET A 128 -9.40 -5.13 -5.05
C MET A 128 -10.48 -4.74 -6.06
N GLY A 129 -10.50 -5.37 -7.24
CA GLY A 129 -11.36 -4.93 -8.36
C GLY A 129 -11.02 -3.50 -8.84
N ALA A 130 -9.78 -3.06 -8.63
CA ALA A 130 -9.33 -1.71 -8.99
C ALA A 130 -8.82 -1.60 -10.43
N MET A 131 -8.74 -2.73 -11.15
CA MET A 131 -8.39 -2.80 -12.56
C MET A 131 -9.54 -2.26 -13.41
N THR A 132 -9.28 -1.27 -14.27
CA THR A 132 -10.31 -0.78 -15.20
C THR A 132 -10.30 -1.60 -16.50
N PRO A 133 -11.35 -1.52 -17.35
CA PRO A 133 -11.33 -2.16 -18.67
C PRO A 133 -10.19 -1.69 -19.58
N ALA A 134 -9.64 -0.49 -19.35
CA ALA A 134 -8.47 0.01 -20.09
C ALA A 134 -7.16 -0.66 -19.66
N ASP A 135 -7.15 -1.29 -18.47
CA ASP A 135 -6.01 -1.99 -17.89
C ASP A 135 -6.08 -3.52 -18.11
N ALA A 136 -7.18 -4.02 -18.68
CA ALA A 136 -7.36 -5.43 -18.98
C ALA A 136 -6.43 -5.88 -20.14
N PRO A 137 -5.93 -7.13 -20.12
CA PRO A 137 -5.12 -7.65 -21.22
C PRO A 137 -5.91 -7.58 -22.54
N ALA A 138 -5.24 -7.13 -23.60
CA ALA A 138 -5.85 -6.80 -24.89
C ALA A 138 -6.71 -7.94 -25.50
N ASP A 139 -6.43 -9.19 -25.16
CA ASP A 139 -7.15 -10.37 -25.67
C ASP A 139 -8.49 -10.64 -24.95
N ALA A 140 -8.79 -9.97 -23.83
CA ALA A 140 -10.07 -10.13 -23.13
C ALA A 140 -11.26 -9.42 -23.83
N ALA A 141 -10.98 -8.58 -24.84
CA ALA A 141 -11.98 -7.74 -25.49
C ALA A 141 -12.56 -8.30 -26.81
N THR A 142 -12.23 -9.54 -27.20
CA THR A 142 -12.73 -10.14 -28.45
C THR A 142 -13.11 -11.61 -28.33
N GLU A 143 -14.36 -11.86 -27.94
CA GLU A 143 -15.15 -12.90 -28.59
C GLU A 143 -16.43 -12.27 -29.15
N PRO A 144 -16.60 -12.16 -30.48
CA PRO A 144 -17.90 -11.86 -31.03
C PRO A 144 -18.80 -13.08 -30.79
N ALA A 145 -19.99 -12.83 -30.23
CA ALA A 145 -21.03 -13.84 -30.11
C ALA A 145 -21.26 -14.50 -31.48
N ALA A 146 -21.03 -15.81 -31.56
CA ALA A 146 -21.40 -16.60 -32.71
C ALA A 146 -22.92 -16.50 -32.90
N SER A 147 -23.35 -15.73 -33.90
CA SER A 147 -24.72 -15.71 -34.38
C SER A 147 -25.00 -17.04 -35.08
N ASN A 148 -25.58 -17.99 -34.34
CA ASN A 148 -26.31 -19.10 -34.96
C ASN A 148 -27.77 -18.69 -35.12
N GLY A 149 -28.16 -18.36 -36.34
CA GLY A 149 -29.53 -18.03 -36.74
C GLY A 149 -29.60 -17.42 -38.12
#